data_AF-B6YWJ7-F1
#
_entry.id   AF-B6YWJ7-F1
#
_cell.length_a   1.000
_cell.length_b   1.000
_cell.length_c   1.000
_cell.angle_alpha   90.00
_cell.angle_beta   90.00
_cell.angle_gamma   90.00
#
_symmetry.space_group_name_H-M   'P 1'
#
loop_
_entity.id
_entity.type
_entity.pdbx_description
1 polymer ?
#
loop_
_entity_poly.entity_id
_entity_poly.type
_entity_poly.pdbx_seq_one_letter_code
_entity_poly.pdbx_strand_id
1 'polypeptide(L)'
;MDNTLPGGAEIVQGYSSHDYLIANGTTLVSSYASHGYFINLPANAEIITVQAPSGTPDYNKPSTAIYSLGSGKVFVTGLTIEYSVARKGPEWEAFFREMLMNNLGYSQFVPVAPVIVIGGIDFMTFNFYYYIQYKRALGKFNTMYKEAVAGGMDNETLGLAMTQNDTAATYYANASRYDPVVSNFPRVYIFIDLREAGLHQKQAVGILKEAMEDW
;
A
#
# COMPACT_ATOMS: atom_id res chain seq x y z
N MET A 1 2.72 -33.85 29.76
CA MET A 1 2.58 -32.37 29.82
C MET A 1 1.40 -32.04 28.95
N ASP A 2 0.57 -31.08 29.37
CA ASP A 2 -0.53 -30.62 28.54
C ASP A 2 0.05 -29.80 27.39
N ASN A 3 -0.08 -30.31 26.15
CA ASN A 3 0.42 -29.66 24.93
C ASN A 3 -0.70 -28.87 24.22
N THR A 4 -1.85 -28.72 24.88
CA THR A 4 -3.01 -28.03 24.34
C THR A 4 -2.80 -26.52 24.44
N LEU A 5 -2.86 -25.88 23.28
CA LEU A 5 -2.81 -24.44 23.11
C LEU A 5 -4.24 -23.86 23.08
N PRO A 6 -4.38 -22.53 23.24
CA PRO A 6 -5.68 -21.88 23.22
C PRO A 6 -6.48 -22.25 21.96
N GLY A 7 -7.78 -22.53 22.11
CA GLY A 7 -8.62 -23.00 20.99
C GLY A 7 -8.54 -24.50 20.69
N GLY A 8 -7.79 -25.27 21.49
CA GLY A 8 -7.69 -26.73 21.33
C GLY A 8 -6.63 -27.20 20.33
N ALA A 9 -5.86 -26.26 19.77
CA ALA A 9 -4.72 -26.59 18.92
C ALA A 9 -3.67 -27.34 19.74
N GLU A 10 -3.00 -28.33 19.15
CA GLU A 10 -1.95 -29.09 19.83
C GLU A 10 -0.69 -29.11 18.97
N ILE A 11 0.46 -28.92 19.60
CA ILE A 11 1.75 -29.07 18.93
C ILE A 11 2.22 -30.52 19.01
N VAL A 12 2.55 -31.07 17.85
CA VAL A 12 3.17 -32.38 17.69
C VAL A 12 4.61 -32.17 17.23
N GLN A 13 5.55 -32.80 17.92
CA GLN A 13 6.94 -32.78 17.50
C GLN A 13 7.08 -33.46 16.14
N GLY A 14 7.71 -32.78 15.18
CA GLY A 14 7.81 -33.26 13.81
C GLY A 14 8.93 -32.53 13.10
N TYR A 15 9.93 -33.29 12.66
CA TYR A 15 11.12 -32.75 12.04
C TYR A 15 10.90 -32.54 10.55
N SER A 16 11.22 -31.34 10.07
CA SER A 16 11.33 -31.06 8.64
C SER A 16 12.54 -30.17 8.39
N SER A 17 13.25 -30.43 7.29
CA SER A 17 14.39 -29.63 6.83
C SER A 17 13.95 -28.32 6.18
N HIS A 18 12.68 -28.20 5.79
CA HIS A 18 12.11 -27.01 5.18
C HIS A 18 10.66 -26.77 5.58
N ASP A 19 10.22 -25.52 5.45
CA ASP A 19 8.82 -25.12 5.48
C ASP A 19 8.43 -24.40 4.20
N TYR A 20 7.20 -24.62 3.75
CA TYR A 20 6.65 -23.97 2.59
C TYR A 20 5.65 -22.90 3.01
N LEU A 21 5.86 -21.67 2.54
CA LEU A 21 5.01 -20.53 2.76
C LEU A 21 3.88 -20.52 1.73
N ILE A 22 2.64 -20.72 2.18
CA ILE A 22 1.48 -20.94 1.29
C ILE A 22 1.21 -19.72 0.40
N ALA A 23 1.31 -18.52 0.96
CA ALA A 23 0.88 -17.29 0.31
C ALA A 23 1.67 -16.94 -0.97
N ASN A 24 2.96 -17.26 -1.01
CA ASN A 24 3.84 -16.85 -2.12
C ASN A 24 4.73 -17.98 -2.67
N GLY A 25 4.61 -19.19 -2.12
CA GLY A 25 5.34 -20.36 -2.56
C GLY A 25 6.83 -20.40 -2.20
N THR A 26 7.26 -19.55 -1.27
CA THR A 26 8.64 -19.54 -0.79
C THR A 26 8.92 -20.75 0.08
N THR A 27 10.11 -21.36 -0.08
CA THR A 27 10.59 -22.42 0.82
C THR A 27 11.59 -21.84 1.81
N LEU A 28 11.32 -22.01 3.09
CA LEU A 28 12.16 -21.62 4.21
C LEU A 28 13.01 -22.82 4.65
N VAL A 29 14.31 -22.62 4.86
CA VAL A 29 15.19 -23.68 5.40
C VAL A 29 14.99 -23.79 6.90
N SER A 30 14.56 -24.97 7.37
CA SER A 30 14.00 -25.19 8.71
C SER A 30 14.65 -26.32 9.51
N SER A 31 15.96 -26.54 9.33
CA SER A 31 16.68 -27.69 9.90
C SER A 31 16.95 -27.57 11.42
N TYR A 32 15.93 -27.77 12.27
CA TYR A 32 16.06 -27.68 13.74
C TYR A 32 15.41 -28.85 14.48
N ALA A 33 15.95 -29.14 15.67
CA ALA A 33 15.55 -30.28 16.48
C ALA A 33 14.23 -30.08 17.26
N SER A 34 13.80 -28.83 17.41
CA SER A 34 12.56 -28.44 18.10
C SER A 34 11.43 -28.10 17.13
N HIS A 35 11.55 -28.49 15.86
CA HIS A 35 10.50 -28.29 14.86
C HIS A 35 9.26 -29.12 15.24
N GLY A 36 8.08 -28.50 15.19
CA GLY A 36 6.79 -29.17 15.29
C GLY A 36 5.78 -28.71 14.25
N TYR A 37 4.65 -29.41 14.20
CA TYR A 37 3.46 -29.04 13.44
C TYR A 37 2.23 -29.12 14.33
N PHE A 38 1.12 -28.52 13.90
CA PHE A 38 -0.11 -28.44 14.67
C PHE A 38 -1.15 -29.44 14.19
N ILE A 39 -1.88 -30.00 15.15
CA ILE A 39 -3.13 -30.73 14.94
C ILE A 39 -4.26 -30.04 15.70
N ASN A 40 -5.50 -30.45 15.44
CA ASN A 40 -6.69 -29.90 16.10
C ASN A 40 -6.80 -28.37 15.98
N LEU A 41 -6.28 -27.80 14.89
CA LEU A 41 -6.45 -26.37 14.62
C LEU A 41 -7.94 -26.03 14.47
N PRO A 42 -8.38 -24.89 15.01
CA PRO A 42 -9.75 -24.41 14.82
C PRO A 42 -10.15 -24.31 13.35
N ALA A 43 -11.44 -24.50 13.04
CA ALA A 43 -11.94 -24.46 11.67
C ALA A 43 -11.74 -23.11 10.96
N ASN A 44 -11.56 -22.03 11.72
CA ASN A 44 -11.25 -20.69 11.24
C ASN A 44 -9.73 -20.40 11.16
N ALA A 45 -8.88 -21.43 11.25
CA ALA A 45 -7.44 -21.25 11.15
C ALA A 45 -7.00 -20.96 9.72
N GLU A 46 -6.23 -19.89 9.58
CA GLU A 46 -5.44 -19.60 8.39
C GLU A 46 -4.07 -20.26 8.55
N ILE A 47 -3.74 -21.16 7.63
CA ILE A 47 -2.44 -21.82 7.61
C ILE A 47 -1.46 -20.94 6.83
N ILE A 48 -0.32 -20.64 7.45
CA ILE A 48 0.71 -19.79 6.87
C ILE A 48 1.81 -20.64 6.27
N THR A 49 2.33 -21.58 7.06
CA THR A 49 3.38 -22.50 6.62
C THR A 49 2.99 -23.94 6.87
N VAL A 50 3.50 -24.81 6.01
CA VAL A 50 3.42 -26.27 6.16
C VAL A 50 4.80 -26.90 6.01
N GLN A 51 5.03 -28.03 6.65
CA GLN A 51 6.30 -28.73 6.52
C GLN A 51 6.53 -29.21 5.08
N ALA A 52 7.78 -29.17 4.63
CA ALA A 52 8.18 -29.65 3.31
C ALA A 52 9.50 -30.44 3.37
N PRO A 53 9.56 -31.61 4.04
CA PRO A 53 10.82 -32.29 4.36
C PRO A 53 11.62 -32.75 3.12
N SER A 54 10.93 -33.00 2.01
CA SER A 54 11.52 -33.33 0.70
C SER A 54 11.44 -32.17 -0.31
N GLY A 55 11.10 -30.95 0.14
CA GLY A 55 10.76 -29.81 -0.72
C GLY A 55 9.33 -29.83 -1.27
N THR A 56 8.53 -30.84 -0.95
CA THR A 56 7.10 -30.90 -1.30
C THR A 56 6.24 -30.52 -0.10
N PRO A 57 5.28 -29.58 -0.23
CA PRO A 57 4.43 -29.16 0.89
C PRO A 57 3.53 -30.30 1.39
N ASP A 58 3.53 -30.56 2.70
CA ASP A 58 2.62 -31.48 3.38
C ASP A 58 1.54 -30.69 4.12
N TYR A 59 0.40 -30.46 3.45
CA TYR A 59 -0.73 -29.69 4.00
C TYR A 59 -1.38 -30.30 5.24
N ASN A 60 -1.04 -31.55 5.60
CA ASN A 60 -1.50 -32.16 6.85
C ASN A 60 -0.59 -31.81 8.04
N LYS A 61 0.52 -31.10 7.80
CA LYS A 61 1.49 -30.69 8.82
C LYS A 61 1.68 -29.18 8.81
N PRO A 62 0.66 -28.41 9.23
CA PRO A 62 0.80 -26.97 9.37
C PRO A 62 1.80 -26.64 10.48
N SER A 63 2.84 -25.90 10.14
CA SER A 63 3.91 -25.51 11.06
C SER A 63 3.73 -24.10 11.63
N THR A 64 2.91 -23.27 10.98
CA THR A 64 2.52 -21.95 11.47
C THR A 64 1.07 -21.62 11.05
N ALA A 65 0.27 -21.11 11.99
CA ALA A 65 -1.13 -20.75 11.74
C ALA A 65 -1.59 -19.55 12.59
N ILE A 66 -2.64 -18.88 12.12
CA ILE A 66 -3.37 -17.85 12.87
C ILE A 66 -4.84 -18.25 12.96
N TYR A 67 -5.47 -18.04 14.11
CA TYR A 67 -6.91 -18.22 14.26
C TYR A 67 -7.49 -17.25 15.28
N SER A 68 -8.80 -17.03 15.21
CA SER A 68 -9.51 -16.21 16.20
C SER A 68 -9.87 -17.04 17.43
N LEU A 69 -9.69 -16.47 18.61
CA LEU A 69 -10.17 -17.02 19.87
C LEU A 69 -10.90 -15.92 20.65
N GLY A 70 -12.22 -16.03 20.75
CA GLY A 70 -13.06 -14.93 21.23
C GLY A 70 -12.93 -13.71 20.32
N SER A 71 -12.65 -12.54 20.90
CA SER A 71 -12.35 -11.29 20.17
C SER A 71 -10.86 -11.13 19.80
N GLY A 72 -10.00 -12.06 20.23
CA GLY A 72 -8.57 -12.01 19.99
C GLY A 72 -8.12 -12.85 18.80
N LYS A 73 -6.86 -12.67 18.41
CA LYS A 73 -6.15 -13.55 17.46
C LYS A 73 -5.06 -14.31 18.20
N VAL A 74 -4.88 -15.57 17.82
CA VAL A 74 -3.80 -16.43 18.28
C VAL A 74 -2.90 -16.73 17.11
N PHE A 75 -1.60 -16.46 17.28
CA PHE A 75 -0.55 -16.88 16.38
C PHE A 75 0.18 -18.07 17.00
N VAL A 76 0.27 -19.18 16.28
CA VAL A 76 1.00 -20.38 16.73
C VAL A 76 2.05 -20.75 15.70
N THR A 77 3.25 -21.10 16.17
CA THR A 77 4.35 -21.56 15.33
C THR A 77 5.12 -22.68 16.02
N GLY A 78 5.43 -23.73 15.25
CA GLY A 78 6.33 -24.81 15.64
C GLY A 78 7.77 -24.57 15.17
N LEU A 79 8.08 -23.33 14.75
CA LEU A 79 9.35 -22.92 14.17
C LEU A 79 10.16 -22.12 15.18
N THR A 80 11.50 -22.23 15.12
CA THR A 80 12.41 -21.42 15.95
C THR A 80 12.78 -20.12 15.25
N ILE A 81 11.82 -19.18 15.21
CA ILE A 81 11.92 -17.98 14.38
C ILE A 81 13.18 -17.16 14.67
N GLU A 82 13.52 -16.91 15.93
CA GLU A 82 14.65 -16.06 16.32
C GLU A 82 15.99 -16.65 15.83
N TYR A 83 16.14 -17.97 15.96
CA TYR A 83 17.30 -18.69 15.45
C TYR A 83 17.37 -18.61 13.92
N SER A 84 16.23 -18.80 13.25
CA SER A 84 16.17 -18.85 11.80
C SER A 84 16.48 -17.48 11.18
N VAL A 85 15.93 -16.40 11.72
CA VAL A 85 16.27 -15.02 11.29
C VAL A 85 17.77 -14.76 11.43
N ALA A 86 18.39 -15.23 12.53
CA ALA A 86 19.81 -14.98 12.77
C ALA A 86 20.76 -15.81 11.89
N ARG A 87 20.33 -16.95 11.31
CA ARG A 87 21.25 -17.96 10.76
C ARG A 87 20.84 -18.65 9.47
N LYS A 88 19.61 -18.45 8.96
CA LYS A 88 19.04 -19.28 7.88
C LYS A 88 18.65 -18.51 6.62
N GLY A 89 18.99 -17.22 6.53
CA GLY A 89 18.93 -16.45 5.29
C GLY A 89 17.91 -15.30 5.31
N PRO A 90 17.94 -14.45 4.27
CA PRO A 90 17.08 -13.27 4.17
C PRO A 90 15.58 -13.59 4.07
N GLU A 91 15.22 -14.78 3.60
CA GLU A 91 13.82 -15.24 3.49
C GLU A 91 13.16 -15.36 4.87
N TRP A 92 13.94 -15.74 5.89
CA TRP A 92 13.48 -15.79 7.28
C TRP A 92 13.26 -14.41 7.88
N GLU A 93 14.13 -13.46 7.57
CA GLU A 93 13.94 -12.08 8.00
C GLU A 93 12.68 -11.47 7.34
N ALA A 94 12.48 -11.71 6.05
CA ALA A 94 11.29 -11.26 5.33
C ALA A 94 10.00 -11.87 5.91
N PHE A 95 9.98 -13.19 6.13
CA PHE A 95 8.86 -13.88 6.78
C PHE A 95 8.57 -13.33 8.18
N PHE A 96 9.60 -13.18 9.02
CA PHE A 96 9.40 -12.66 10.37
C PHE A 96 8.89 -11.21 10.37
N ARG A 97 9.43 -10.35 9.51
CA ARG A 97 8.95 -8.98 9.34
C ARG A 97 7.48 -8.97 8.90
N GLU A 98 7.11 -9.76 7.90
CA GLU A 98 5.73 -9.88 7.45
C GLU A 98 4.80 -10.34 8.59
N MET A 99 5.23 -11.35 9.35
CA MET A 99 4.48 -11.87 10.50
C MET A 99 4.25 -10.82 11.58
N LEU A 100 5.29 -10.08 11.97
CA LEU A 100 5.19 -8.98 12.94
C LEU A 100 4.27 -7.87 12.43
N MET A 101 4.44 -7.45 11.17
CA MET A 101 3.62 -6.42 10.55
C MET A 101 2.15 -6.86 10.54
N ASN A 102 1.84 -8.05 10.05
CA ASN A 102 0.46 -8.50 9.85
C ASN A 102 -0.25 -8.90 11.16
N ASN A 103 0.48 -9.33 12.21
CA ASN A 103 -0.14 -9.97 13.37
C ASN A 103 0.03 -9.24 14.71
N LEU A 104 1.10 -8.47 14.93
CA LEU A 104 1.28 -7.71 16.17
C LEU A 104 0.63 -6.32 16.12
N GLY A 105 -0.26 -6.08 15.17
CA GLY A 105 -0.91 -4.79 15.03
C GLY A 105 0.04 -3.67 14.60
N TYR A 106 1.26 -3.97 14.14
CA TYR A 106 2.07 -2.98 13.41
C TYR A 106 1.42 -2.61 12.06
N SER A 107 0.60 -3.51 11.49
CA SER A 107 -0.36 -3.24 10.41
C SER A 107 -1.70 -2.67 10.90
N GLN A 108 -1.83 -2.36 12.19
CA GLN A 108 -2.95 -1.60 12.74
C GLN A 108 -2.45 -0.28 13.35
N PHE A 109 -2.08 0.65 12.46
CA PHE A 109 -2.59 2.02 12.64
C PHE A 109 -4.11 2.00 12.41
N VAL A 110 -4.86 1.49 13.40
CA VAL A 110 -6.30 1.70 13.50
C VAL A 110 -6.54 2.31 14.89
N PRO A 111 -6.72 3.64 14.99
CA PRO A 111 -7.12 4.27 16.25
C PRO A 111 -8.52 3.80 16.64
N VAL A 112 -8.72 3.41 17.90
CA VAL A 112 -10.07 3.13 18.45
C VAL A 112 -10.82 4.46 18.55
N ALA A 113 -11.94 4.57 17.83
CA ALA A 113 -12.48 5.83 17.28
C ALA A 113 -13.55 6.54 18.15
N PRO A 114 -13.97 7.77 17.78
CA PRO A 114 -15.38 8.07 17.62
C PRO A 114 -15.67 8.03 16.11
N VAL A 115 -16.12 6.87 15.61
CA VAL A 115 -16.51 6.60 14.20
C VAL A 115 -15.67 7.35 13.14
N ILE A 116 -14.54 6.79 12.69
CA ILE A 116 -13.91 7.25 11.42
C ILE A 116 -13.38 6.04 10.64
N VAL A 117 -13.84 5.96 9.39
CA VAL A 117 -13.57 4.97 8.34
C VAL A 117 -12.08 4.99 7.94
N ILE A 118 -11.48 3.81 7.71
CA ILE A 118 -10.07 3.66 7.30
C ILE A 118 -9.89 4.17 5.87
N GLY A 119 -9.08 5.20 5.66
CA GLY A 119 -8.65 5.63 4.32
C GLY A 119 -7.29 5.01 3.99
N GLY A 120 -7.23 4.11 3.00
CA GLY A 120 -5.98 3.93 2.25
C GLY A 120 -5.55 5.27 1.64
N ILE A 121 -4.35 5.37 1.05
CA ILE A 121 -4.07 6.50 0.14
C ILE A 121 -5.11 6.39 -0.96
N ASP A 122 -6.16 7.19 -0.82
CA ASP A 122 -7.29 7.16 -1.70
C ASP A 122 -6.86 7.89 -2.96
N PHE A 123 -6.17 7.17 -3.85
CA PHE A 123 -5.76 7.67 -5.14
C PHE A 123 -6.98 8.18 -5.92
N MET A 124 -8.17 7.66 -5.67
CA MET A 124 -9.40 8.22 -6.23
C MET A 124 -9.65 9.63 -5.68
N THR A 125 -9.60 9.84 -4.37
CA THR A 125 -9.71 11.19 -3.76
C THR A 125 -8.57 12.12 -4.16
N PHE A 126 -7.32 11.65 -4.21
CA PHE A 126 -6.18 12.49 -4.60
C PHE A 126 -6.22 12.85 -6.09
N ASN A 127 -6.51 11.89 -6.97
CA ASN A 127 -6.68 12.13 -8.40
C ASN A 127 -7.88 13.05 -8.66
N PHE A 128 -9.00 12.84 -7.95
CA PHE A 128 -10.15 13.73 -8.00
C PHE A 128 -9.80 15.14 -7.54
N TYR A 129 -9.08 15.28 -6.42
CA TYR A 129 -8.63 16.57 -5.89
C TYR A 129 -7.80 17.32 -6.93
N TYR A 130 -6.74 16.70 -7.46
CA TYR A 130 -5.86 17.36 -8.43
C TYR A 130 -6.55 17.62 -9.78
N TYR A 131 -7.45 16.74 -10.21
CA TYR A 131 -8.32 16.98 -11.37
C TYR A 131 -9.19 18.23 -11.19
N ILE A 132 -9.88 18.37 -10.05
CA ILE A 132 -10.72 19.54 -9.78
C ILE A 132 -9.87 20.82 -9.69
N GLN A 133 -8.70 20.74 -9.04
CA GLN A 133 -7.78 21.87 -8.94
C GLN A 133 -7.31 22.33 -10.33
N TYR A 134 -6.91 21.40 -11.19
CA TYR A 134 -6.56 21.71 -12.58
C TYR A 134 -7.73 22.36 -13.32
N LYS A 135 -8.93 21.76 -13.32
CA LYS A 135 -10.08 22.29 -14.08
C LYS A 135 -10.53 23.67 -13.59
N ARG A 136 -10.53 23.90 -12.27
CA ARG A 136 -10.85 25.21 -11.69
C ARG A 136 -9.79 26.25 -12.02
N ALA A 137 -8.51 25.91 -11.86
CA ALA A 137 -7.40 26.82 -12.17
C ALA A 137 -7.35 27.13 -13.68
N LEU A 138 -7.63 26.17 -14.55
CA LEU A 138 -7.73 26.38 -15.99
C LEU A 138 -8.88 27.33 -16.35
N GLY A 139 -10.05 27.16 -15.72
CA GLY A 139 -11.16 28.09 -15.88
C GLY A 139 -10.78 29.52 -15.46
N LYS A 140 -10.13 29.68 -14.31
CA LYS A 140 -9.64 30.98 -13.82
C LYS A 140 -8.59 31.57 -14.76
N PHE A 141 -7.60 30.79 -15.15
CA PHE A 141 -6.57 31.19 -16.09
C PHE A 141 -7.19 31.71 -17.39
N ASN A 142 -8.13 30.97 -17.99
CA ASN A 142 -8.77 31.38 -19.24
C ASN A 142 -9.53 32.71 -19.13
N THR A 143 -10.10 33.03 -17.96
CA THR A 143 -10.74 34.33 -17.71
C THR A 143 -9.68 35.42 -17.51
N MET A 144 -8.78 35.22 -16.55
CA MET A 144 -7.75 36.20 -16.18
C MET A 144 -6.80 36.50 -17.33
N TYR A 145 -6.44 35.51 -18.15
CA TYR A 145 -5.57 35.70 -19.30
C TYR A 145 -6.22 36.61 -20.35
N LYS A 146 -7.54 36.47 -20.57
CA LYS A 146 -8.28 37.37 -21.49
C LYS A 146 -8.34 38.80 -20.95
N GLU A 147 -8.57 38.94 -19.65
CA GLU A 147 -8.56 40.25 -18.97
C GLU A 147 -7.16 40.88 -19.01
N ALA A 148 -6.10 40.08 -18.74
CA ALA A 148 -4.70 40.45 -18.81
C ALA A 148 -4.32 41.00 -20.19
N VAL A 149 -4.70 40.27 -21.25
CA VAL A 149 -4.50 40.69 -22.64
C VAL A 149 -5.27 41.98 -22.95
N ALA A 150 -6.53 42.08 -22.53
CA ALA A 150 -7.36 43.26 -22.79
C ALA A 150 -6.87 44.51 -22.02
N GLY A 151 -6.32 44.33 -20.83
CA GLY A 151 -5.71 45.38 -20.01
C GLY A 151 -4.30 45.78 -20.44
N GLY A 152 -3.73 45.11 -21.45
CA GLY A 152 -2.40 45.43 -21.97
C GLY A 152 -1.26 44.98 -21.06
N MET A 153 -1.43 43.85 -20.33
CA MET A 153 -0.34 43.22 -19.58
C MET A 153 0.89 43.03 -20.48
N ASP A 154 2.07 43.13 -19.88
CA ASP A 154 3.31 42.91 -20.62
C ASP A 154 3.40 41.48 -21.17
N ASN A 155 4.02 41.35 -22.35
CA ASN A 155 4.11 40.08 -23.06
C ASN A 155 5.00 39.05 -22.35
N GLU A 156 5.93 39.49 -21.49
CA GLU A 156 6.83 38.60 -20.76
C GLU A 156 6.06 37.83 -19.68
N THR A 157 5.28 38.54 -18.86
CA THR A 157 4.38 37.96 -17.85
C THR A 157 3.34 37.05 -18.49
N LEU A 158 2.71 37.49 -19.60
CA LEU A 158 1.76 36.66 -20.34
C LEU A 158 2.43 35.38 -20.89
N GLY A 159 3.68 35.48 -21.35
CA GLY A 159 4.47 34.34 -21.84
C GLY A 159 4.83 33.35 -20.72
N LEU A 160 5.21 33.85 -19.55
CA LEU A 160 5.51 33.02 -18.37
C LEU A 160 4.26 32.27 -17.91
N ALA A 161 3.13 32.96 -17.82
CA ALA A 161 1.85 32.34 -17.46
C ALA A 161 1.43 31.27 -18.49
N MET A 162 1.60 31.54 -19.78
CA MET A 162 1.29 30.57 -20.84
C MET A 162 2.19 29.34 -20.77
N THR A 163 3.49 29.50 -20.51
CA THR A 163 4.43 28.38 -20.36
C THR A 163 3.98 27.41 -19.27
N GLN A 164 3.52 27.94 -18.14
CA GLN A 164 2.98 27.13 -17.05
C GLN A 164 1.67 26.41 -17.45
N ASN A 165 0.78 27.10 -18.18
CA ASN A 165 -0.46 26.51 -18.70
C ASN A 165 -0.18 25.37 -19.71
N ASP A 166 0.77 25.54 -20.62
CA ASP A 166 1.14 24.52 -21.61
C ASP A 166 1.79 23.30 -20.95
N THR A 167 2.62 23.54 -19.94
CA THR A 167 3.20 22.48 -19.11
C THR A 167 2.11 21.69 -18.38
N ALA A 168 1.13 22.38 -17.79
CA ALA A 168 -0.01 21.75 -17.14
C ALA A 168 -0.85 20.91 -18.11
N ALA A 169 -1.11 21.43 -19.30
CA ALA A 169 -1.85 20.73 -20.35
C ALA A 169 -1.13 19.46 -20.81
N THR A 170 0.21 19.49 -20.89
CA THR A 170 1.04 18.33 -21.25
C THR A 170 0.90 17.20 -20.22
N TYR A 171 1.02 17.51 -18.93
CA TYR A 171 0.81 16.51 -17.87
C TYR A 171 -0.63 15.98 -17.85
N TYR A 172 -1.62 16.84 -18.03
CA TYR A 172 -3.02 16.41 -18.12
C TYR A 172 -3.26 15.46 -19.31
N ALA A 173 -2.62 15.71 -20.45
CA ALA A 173 -2.68 14.82 -21.61
C ALA A 173 -2.03 13.46 -21.33
N ASN A 174 -0.94 13.42 -20.56
CA ASN A 174 -0.31 12.16 -20.14
C ASN A 174 -1.24 11.30 -19.28
N ALA A 175 -1.97 11.92 -18.34
CA ALA A 175 -2.98 11.24 -17.52
C ALA A 175 -4.14 10.66 -18.36
N SER A 176 -4.35 11.16 -19.59
CA SER A 176 -5.42 10.75 -20.50
C SER A 176 -5.04 9.61 -21.46
N ARG A 177 -3.79 9.12 -21.43
CA ARG A 177 -3.27 8.14 -22.42
C ARG A 177 -3.90 6.75 -22.33
N TYR A 178 -4.45 6.39 -21.18
CA TYR A 178 -4.92 5.02 -20.90
C TYR A 178 -6.43 4.88 -21.00
N ASP A 179 -7.17 5.97 -20.77
CA ASP A 179 -8.63 6.12 -20.83
C ASP A 179 -8.95 7.58 -20.42
N PRO A 180 -10.21 8.05 -20.56
CA PRO A 180 -10.61 9.33 -19.99
C PRO A 180 -10.18 9.45 -18.51
N VAL A 181 -9.59 10.60 -18.14
CA VAL A 181 -8.95 10.83 -16.83
C VAL A 181 -9.82 10.38 -15.64
N VAL A 182 -11.12 10.68 -15.68
CA VAL A 182 -12.08 10.33 -14.61
C VAL A 182 -12.19 8.82 -14.39
N SER A 183 -12.13 8.03 -15.47
CA SER A 183 -12.19 6.56 -15.42
C SER A 183 -10.94 5.95 -14.76
N ASN A 184 -9.83 6.68 -14.72
CA ASN A 184 -8.55 6.24 -14.17
C ASN A 184 -8.31 6.70 -12.73
N PHE A 185 -9.25 7.40 -12.08
CA PHE A 185 -9.07 7.92 -10.72
C PHE A 185 -8.63 6.89 -9.67
N PRO A 186 -9.10 5.63 -9.66
CA PRO A 186 -8.59 4.65 -8.69
C PRO A 186 -7.13 4.24 -8.91
N ARG A 187 -6.51 4.61 -10.04
CA ARG A 187 -5.21 4.08 -10.47
C ARG A 187 -4.06 5.01 -10.09
N VAL A 188 -3.00 4.43 -9.53
CA VAL A 188 -1.83 5.17 -9.04
C VAL A 188 -1.02 5.85 -10.15
N TYR A 189 -0.97 5.27 -11.35
CA TYR A 189 -0.04 5.75 -12.39
C TYR A 189 -0.40 7.12 -12.99
N ILE A 190 -1.63 7.60 -12.82
CA ILE A 190 -2.02 8.95 -13.28
C ILE A 190 -1.78 10.04 -12.22
N PHE A 191 -1.42 9.64 -10.99
CA PHE A 191 -1.36 10.56 -9.86
C PHE A 191 -0.33 11.66 -10.03
N ILE A 192 0.88 11.30 -10.48
CA ILE A 192 1.95 12.26 -10.70
C ILE A 192 1.56 13.26 -11.79
N ASP A 193 1.02 12.76 -12.91
CA ASP A 193 0.56 13.63 -14.00
C ASP A 193 -0.55 14.60 -13.55
N LEU A 194 -1.54 14.14 -12.79
CA LEU A 194 -2.60 15.03 -12.29
C LEU A 194 -2.09 16.04 -11.26
N ARG A 195 -1.19 15.61 -10.38
CA ARG A 195 -0.54 16.51 -9.41
C ARG A 195 0.20 17.63 -10.12
N GLU A 196 1.06 17.30 -11.07
CA GLU A 196 1.85 18.30 -11.81
C GLU A 196 0.95 19.22 -12.66
N ALA A 197 -0.06 18.66 -13.32
CA ALA A 197 -1.05 19.46 -14.05
C ALA A 197 -1.73 20.51 -13.14
N GLY A 198 -2.18 20.08 -11.95
CA GLY A 198 -2.81 20.99 -10.99
C GLY A 198 -1.86 22.07 -10.45
N LEU A 199 -0.60 21.72 -10.18
CA LEU A 199 0.41 22.65 -9.64
C LEU A 199 0.83 23.70 -10.66
N HIS A 200 1.19 23.27 -11.88
CA HIS A 200 1.57 24.19 -12.95
C HIS A 200 0.41 25.11 -13.34
N GLN A 201 -0.83 24.61 -13.40
CA GLN A 201 -1.98 25.46 -13.68
C GLN A 201 -2.22 26.49 -12.58
N LYS A 202 -2.02 26.12 -11.31
CA LYS A 202 -2.11 27.05 -10.18
C LYS A 202 -1.02 28.13 -10.27
N GLN A 203 0.19 27.77 -10.70
CA GLN A 203 1.28 28.72 -10.90
C GLN A 203 0.99 29.68 -12.06
N ALA A 204 0.40 29.19 -13.16
CA ALA A 204 -0.06 30.04 -14.26
C ALA A 204 -1.05 31.12 -13.78
N VAL A 205 -2.02 30.74 -12.96
CA VAL A 205 -2.97 31.67 -12.33
C VAL A 205 -2.26 32.61 -11.35
N GLY A 206 -1.30 32.11 -10.57
CA GLY A 206 -0.53 32.91 -9.61
C GLY A 206 0.21 34.07 -10.27
N ILE A 207 0.92 33.78 -11.37
CA ILE A 207 1.65 34.79 -12.17
C ILE A 207 0.71 35.89 -12.62
N LEU A 208 -0.43 35.53 -13.23
CA LEU A 208 -1.41 36.52 -13.66
C LEU A 208 -2.00 37.30 -12.49
N LYS A 209 -2.30 36.63 -11.37
CA LYS A 209 -2.88 37.28 -10.20
C LYS A 209 -1.94 38.31 -9.60
N GLU A 210 -0.68 37.94 -9.39
CA GLU A 210 0.35 38.82 -8.84
C GLU A 210 0.54 40.04 -9.76
N ALA A 211 0.66 39.81 -11.07
CA ALA A 211 0.79 40.91 -12.02
C ALA A 211 -0.44 41.82 -12.09
N MET A 212 -1.65 41.27 -11.90
CA MET A 212 -2.90 42.04 -11.85
C MET A 212 -3.13 42.76 -10.51
N GLU A 213 -2.40 42.41 -9.44
CA GLU A 213 -2.46 43.11 -8.15
C GLU A 213 -1.63 44.40 -8.18
N ASP A 214 -0.59 44.44 -9.01
CA ASP A 214 0.29 45.60 -9.25
C ASP A 214 -0.18 46.50 -10.40
N TRP A 215 -1.39 46.25 -10.92
CA TRP A 215 -2.05 47.00 -11.98
C TRP A 215 -2.70 48.31 -11.52
#